data_AF-A0A5R2MXQ1-F1
#
_entry.id   AF-A0A5R2MXQ1-F1
#
_cell.length_a   1.000
_cell.length_b   1.000
_cell.length_c   1.000
_cell.angle_alpha   90.00
_cell.angle_beta   90.00
_cell.angle_gamma   90.00
#
_symmetry.space_group_name_H-M   'P 1'
#
loop_
_entity.id
_entity.type
_entity.pdbx_description
1 polymer ?
#
loop_
_entity_poly.entity_id
_entity_poly.type
_entity_poly.pdbx_seq_one_letter_code
_entity_poly.pdbx_strand_id
1 'polypeptide(L)'
;VLVIQEPGAVDDGLFLRDSDGTLVAWDRVAKTSVNATEPDAKPALTGSFTVDGRRCVPVFQLIADRYLDESYAPDAVAGRCGIAADTIRRIAAELAHVAFEEV
;
A
#
# COMPACT_ATOMS: atom_id res chain seq x y z
N VAL A 1 5.72 0.54 -5.63
CA VAL A 1 5.14 0.03 -6.91
C VAL A 1 3.71 0.54 -7.03
N LEU A 2 3.31 0.93 -8.24
CA LEU A 2 1.96 1.35 -8.59
C LEU A 2 1.13 0.18 -9.14
N VAL A 3 -0.17 0.25 -8.87
CA VAL A 3 -1.21 -0.65 -9.39
C VAL A 3 -2.15 0.18 -10.24
N ILE A 4 -2.54 -0.35 -11.39
CA ILE A 4 -3.56 0.25 -12.27
C ILE A 4 -4.91 0.18 -11.56
N GLN A 5 -5.64 1.30 -11.51
CA GLN A 5 -6.98 1.38 -10.91
C GLN A 5 -7.96 2.02 -11.89
N GLU A 6 -8.40 1.21 -12.84
CA GLU A 6 -9.27 1.54 -13.97
C GLU A 6 -10.37 0.47 -14.10
N PRO A 7 -11.43 0.54 -13.27
CA PRO A 7 -12.44 -0.50 -13.20
C PRO A 7 -13.02 -0.88 -14.56
N GLY A 8 -12.99 -2.16 -14.90
CA GLY A 8 -13.47 -2.70 -16.17
C GLY A 8 -12.43 -2.77 -17.29
N ALA A 9 -11.24 -2.21 -17.10
CA ALA A 9 -10.10 -2.46 -17.98
C ALA A 9 -9.56 -3.90 -17.79
N VAL A 10 -8.93 -4.45 -18.83
CA VAL A 10 -8.39 -5.82 -18.82
C VAL A 10 -7.25 -6.02 -17.81
N ASP A 11 -6.55 -4.95 -17.48
CA ASP A 11 -5.38 -4.90 -16.62
C ASP A 11 -5.63 -4.09 -15.34
N ASP A 12 -6.89 -3.80 -15.02
CA ASP A 12 -7.28 -3.28 -13.72
C ASP A 12 -6.76 -4.18 -12.59
N GLY A 13 -6.16 -3.58 -11.57
CA GLY A 13 -5.58 -4.30 -10.44
C GLY A 13 -4.20 -4.95 -10.72
N LEU A 14 -3.67 -4.87 -11.93
CA LEU A 14 -2.31 -5.32 -12.23
C LEU A 14 -1.26 -4.26 -11.86
N PHE A 15 -0.02 -4.71 -11.62
CA PHE A 15 1.09 -3.78 -11.44
C PHE A 15 1.37 -3.00 -12.72
N LEU A 16 1.58 -1.69 -12.59
CA LEU A 16 2.02 -0.87 -13.70
C LEU A 16 3.45 -1.25 -14.07
N ARG A 17 3.67 -1.53 -15.36
CA ARG A 17 4.98 -1.75 -15.97
C ARG A 17 5.24 -0.74 -17.07
N ASP A 18 6.49 -0.30 -17.18
CA ASP A 18 6.94 0.53 -18.31
C ASP A 18 7.15 -0.32 -19.59
N SER A 19 7.63 0.32 -20.66
CA SER A 19 7.90 -0.33 -21.95
C SER A 19 8.94 -1.45 -21.87
N ASP A 20 9.83 -1.41 -20.88
CA ASP A 20 10.87 -2.43 -20.67
C ASP A 20 10.36 -3.57 -19.75
N GLY A 21 9.09 -3.51 -19.34
CA GLY A 21 8.47 -4.47 -18.45
C GLY A 21 8.83 -4.24 -16.98
N THR A 22 9.45 -3.11 -16.63
CA THR A 22 9.90 -2.82 -15.27
C THR A 22 8.79 -2.21 -14.43
N LEU A 23 8.76 -2.54 -13.14
CA LEU A 23 7.75 -2.02 -12.22
C LEU A 23 7.94 -0.52 -12.01
N VAL A 24 6.82 0.21 -11.99
CA VAL A 24 6.81 1.66 -11.82
C VAL A 24 6.45 2.04 -10.38
N ALA A 25 7.08 3.08 -9.84
CA ALA A 25 6.68 3.76 -8.61
C ALA A 25 6.42 5.25 -8.90
N TRP A 26 5.67 5.92 -8.03
CA TRP A 26 5.57 7.38 -8.07
C TRP A 26 6.55 7.99 -7.07
N ASP A 27 7.50 8.80 -7.53
CA ASP A 27 8.42 9.52 -6.66
C ASP A 27 7.73 10.79 -6.12
N ARG A 28 7.63 10.89 -4.79
CA ARG A 28 6.93 12.00 -4.13
C ARG A 28 7.70 13.32 -4.13
N VAL A 29 9.02 13.28 -4.33
CA VAL A 29 9.89 14.46 -4.38
C VAL A 29 10.00 14.97 -5.81
N ALA A 30 10.34 14.09 -6.75
CA ALA A 30 10.43 14.42 -8.17
C ALA A 30 9.05 14.65 -8.82
N LYS A 31 7.98 14.16 -8.17
CA LYS A 31 6.58 14.27 -8.64
C LYS A 31 6.39 13.67 -10.03
N THR A 32 7.00 12.53 -10.27
CA THR A 32 6.91 11.78 -11.53
C THR A 32 6.98 10.29 -11.28
N SER A 33 6.60 9.49 -12.28
CA SER A 33 6.87 8.06 -12.30
C SER A 33 8.35 7.77 -12.50
N VAL A 34 8.87 6.79 -11.76
CA VAL A 34 10.25 6.29 -11.81
C VAL A 34 10.26 4.76 -11.80
N ASN A 35 11.38 4.15 -12.15
CA ASN A 35 11.54 2.72 -11.95
C ASN A 35 11.54 2.40 -10.44
N ALA A 36 10.71 1.44 -10.03
CA ALA A 36 10.50 1.11 -8.63
C ALA A 36 11.73 0.52 -7.91
N THR A 37 12.76 0.09 -8.65
CA THR A 37 14.02 -0.42 -8.11
C THR A 37 15.15 0.61 -8.13
N GLU A 38 14.89 1.86 -8.53
CA GLU A 38 15.88 2.92 -8.46
C GLU A 38 16.32 3.16 -7.00
N PRO A 39 17.62 3.12 -6.67
CA PRO A 39 18.09 3.22 -5.29
C PRO A 39 17.70 4.52 -4.58
N ASP A 40 17.67 5.63 -5.32
CA ASP A 40 17.41 6.96 -4.77
C ASP A 40 15.93 7.35 -4.79
N ALA A 41 15.07 6.52 -5.39
CA ALA A 41 13.65 6.79 -5.48
C ALA A 41 13.06 7.04 -4.08
N LYS A 42 12.10 7.97 -4.01
CA LYS A 42 11.29 8.27 -2.82
C LYS A 42 9.82 7.92 -3.09
N PRO A 43 9.45 6.62 -3.11
CA PRO A 43 8.10 6.20 -3.46
C PRO A 43 7.03 6.82 -2.55
N ALA A 44 5.95 7.31 -3.15
CA ALA A 44 4.72 7.59 -2.43
C ALA A 44 4.10 6.27 -1.94
N LEU A 45 3.69 6.23 -0.67
CA LEU A 45 2.96 5.09 -0.08
C LEU A 45 1.43 5.25 -0.19
N THR A 46 0.97 6.49 -0.32
CA THR A 46 -0.46 6.84 -0.36
C THR A 46 -0.76 7.80 -1.51
N GLY A 47 -2.03 7.90 -1.88
CA GLY A 47 -2.53 8.78 -2.93
C GLY A 47 -2.91 8.07 -4.23
N SER A 48 -3.29 8.87 -5.22
CA SER A 48 -3.64 8.43 -6.56
C SER A 48 -2.93 9.32 -7.58
N PHE A 49 -2.38 8.70 -8.61
CA PHE A 49 -1.51 9.33 -9.59
C PHE A 49 -1.96 8.97 -10.99
N THR A 50 -1.62 9.82 -11.96
CA THR A 50 -1.80 9.53 -13.37
C THR A 50 -0.43 9.30 -14.01
N VAL A 51 -0.25 8.16 -14.67
CA VAL A 51 0.97 7.82 -15.40
C VAL A 51 0.55 7.43 -16.81
N ASP A 52 1.06 8.14 -17.82
CA ASP A 52 0.69 7.95 -19.23
C ASP A 52 -0.82 7.91 -19.49
N GLY A 53 -1.55 8.81 -18.82
CA GLY A 53 -3.01 8.92 -18.93
C GLY A 53 -3.78 7.89 -18.13
N ARG A 54 -3.10 6.94 -17.46
CA ARG A 54 -3.72 5.88 -16.68
C ARG A 54 -3.81 6.23 -15.22
N ARG A 55 -4.95 5.92 -14.59
CA ARG A 55 -5.11 6.11 -13.15
C ARG A 55 -4.47 4.96 -12.37
N CYS A 56 -3.57 5.30 -11.46
CA CYS A 56 -2.79 4.35 -10.68
C CYS A 56 -2.76 4.73 -9.19
N VAL A 57 -2.51 3.76 -8.32
CA VAL A 57 -2.35 3.94 -6.86
C VAL A 57 -1.18 3.12 -6.33
N PRO A 58 -0.45 3.56 -5.30
CA PRO A 58 0.53 2.71 -4.65
C PRO A 58 -0.11 1.47 -4.03
N VAL A 59 0.58 0.33 -4.05
CA VAL A 59 0.10 -0.92 -3.41
C VAL A 59 -0.27 -0.69 -1.94
N PHE A 60 0.52 0.12 -1.22
CA PHE A 60 0.26 0.39 0.20
C PHE A 60 -1.06 1.15 0.42
N GLN A 61 -1.48 2.01 -0.51
CA GLN A 61 -2.81 2.65 -0.45
C GLN A 61 -3.92 1.59 -0.47
N LEU A 62 -3.83 0.58 -1.33
CA LEU A 62 -4.84 -0.49 -1.40
C LEU A 62 -4.87 -1.34 -0.12
N ILE A 63 -3.71 -1.60 0.46
CA ILE A 63 -3.59 -2.31 1.75
C ILE A 63 -4.24 -1.47 2.85
N ALA A 64 -3.94 -0.17 2.91
CA ALA A 64 -4.52 0.75 3.88
C ALA A 64 -6.04 0.82 3.74
N ASP A 65 -6.55 1.06 2.53
CA ASP A 65 -7.99 1.13 2.25
C ASP A 65 -8.73 -0.15 2.68
N ARG A 66 -8.09 -1.31 2.51
CA ARG A 66 -8.67 -2.60 2.90
C ARG A 66 -8.65 -2.82 4.41
N TYR A 67 -7.50 -2.61 5.07
CA TYR A 67 -7.30 -3.05 6.45
C TYR A 67 -7.55 -1.97 7.50
N LEU A 68 -7.75 -0.71 7.09
CA LEU A 68 -8.28 0.33 7.96
C LEU A 68 -9.82 0.32 8.03
N ASP A 69 -10.48 -0.48 7.21
CA ASP A 69 -11.93 -0.70 7.31
C ASP A 69 -12.30 -1.27 8.71
N GLU A 70 -13.39 -0.78 9.28
CA GLU A 70 -13.84 -1.15 10.63
C GLU A 70 -14.11 -2.65 10.79
N SER A 71 -14.39 -3.38 9.70
CA SER A 71 -14.55 -4.84 9.72
C SER A 71 -13.28 -5.61 10.06
N TYR A 72 -12.12 -4.93 10.00
CA TYR A 72 -10.81 -5.45 10.42
C TYR A 72 -10.35 -4.91 11.78
N ALA A 73 -11.13 -4.04 12.43
CA ALA A 73 -10.79 -3.52 13.75
C ALA A 73 -10.70 -4.66 14.79
N PRO A 74 -9.82 -4.55 15.81
CA PRO A 74 -9.65 -5.59 16.83
C PRO A 74 -10.96 -6.09 17.45
N ASP A 75 -11.92 -5.21 17.73
CA ASP A 75 -13.23 -5.58 18.28
C ASP A 75 -14.06 -6.40 17.30
N ALA A 76 -14.01 -6.07 16.01
CA ALA A 76 -14.76 -6.76 14.95
C ALA A 76 -14.21 -8.18 14.68
N VAL A 77 -12.91 -8.40 14.87
CA VAL A 77 -12.26 -9.67 14.52
C VAL A 77 -11.99 -10.58 15.72
N ALA A 78 -12.06 -10.08 16.96
CA ALA A 78 -11.70 -10.84 18.17
C ALA A 78 -12.38 -12.21 18.25
N GLY A 79 -13.70 -12.28 18.01
CA GLY A 79 -14.45 -13.53 18.03
C GLY A 79 -14.06 -14.49 16.91
N ARG A 80 -13.73 -13.99 15.72
CA ARG A 80 -13.30 -14.80 14.56
C ARG A 80 -11.88 -15.36 14.76
N CYS A 81 -11.00 -14.57 15.37
CA CYS A 81 -9.62 -14.94 15.64
C CYS A 81 -9.48 -15.83 16.89
N GLY A 82 -10.45 -15.80 17.80
CA GLY A 82 -10.33 -16.45 19.12
C GLY A 82 -9.32 -15.75 20.04
N ILE A 83 -9.05 -14.46 19.79
CA ILE A 83 -8.08 -13.65 20.52
C ILE A 83 -8.80 -12.38 21.00
N ALA A 84 -8.70 -12.06 22.29
CA ALA A 84 -9.32 -10.85 22.83
C ALA A 84 -8.79 -9.58 22.13
N ALA A 85 -9.66 -8.61 21.88
CA ALA A 85 -9.31 -7.37 21.16
C ALA A 85 -8.14 -6.64 21.82
N ASP A 86 -8.09 -6.60 23.17
CA ASP A 86 -6.99 -5.99 23.92
C ASP A 86 -5.66 -6.70 23.69
N THR A 87 -5.68 -8.02 23.50
CA THR A 87 -4.46 -8.78 23.16
C THR A 87 -3.99 -8.45 21.74
N ILE A 88 -4.90 -8.32 20.78
CA ILE A 88 -4.57 -7.90 19.40
C ILE A 88 -3.92 -6.51 19.42
N ARG A 89 -4.51 -5.54 20.13
CA ARG A 89 -3.96 -4.18 20.27
C ARG A 89 -2.59 -4.17 20.92
N ARG A 90 -2.42 -4.94 22.01
CA ARG A 90 -1.14 -5.06 22.71
C ARG A 90 -0.04 -5.57 21.78
N ILE A 91 -0.29 -6.67 21.05
CA ILE A 91 0.69 -7.24 20.11
C ILE A 91 1.00 -6.25 18.97
N ALA A 92 -0.02 -5.58 18.41
CA ALA A 92 0.19 -4.58 17.36
C ALA A 92 1.06 -3.40 17.85
N ALA A 93 0.82 -2.93 19.08
CA ALA A 93 1.62 -1.87 19.70
C ALA A 93 3.07 -2.32 19.96
N GLU A 94 3.28 -3.54 20.44
CA GLU A 94 4.62 -4.13 20.64
C GLU A 94 5.39 -4.22 19.31
N LEU A 95 4.74 -4.68 18.24
CA LEU A 95 5.34 -4.74 16.91
C LEU A 95 5.70 -3.34 16.38
N ALA A 96 4.82 -2.35 16.58
CA ALA A 96 5.06 -0.97 16.14
C ALA A 96 6.22 -0.33 16.93
N HIS A 97 6.26 -0.54 18.25
CA HIS A 97 7.32 -0.04 19.11
C HIS A 97 8.70 -0.51 18.62
N VAL A 98 8.87 -1.83 18.43
CA VAL A 98 10.13 -2.41 17.95
C VAL A 98 10.47 -1.91 16.55
N ALA A 99 9.49 -1.77 15.66
CA ALA A 99 9.73 -1.35 14.28
C ALA A 99 10.16 0.12 14.12
N PHE A 100 9.77 1.01 15.04
CA PHE A 100 9.93 2.46 14.89
C PHE A 100 10.75 3.15 15.98
N GLU A 101 10.91 2.56 17.18
CA GLU A 101 11.57 3.22 18.31
C GLU A 101 12.90 2.56 18.73
N GLU A 102 13.22 1.35 18.25
CA GLU A 102 14.47 0.63 18.58
C GLU A 102 15.48 0.55 17.42
N VAL A 103 15.33 1.39 16.39
CA VAL A 103 16.15 1.37 15.14
C VAL A 103 16.96 2.65 14.96
#